data_AF-A0A922X7L0-F1
#
_entry.id   AF-A0A922X7L0-F1
#
_cell.length_a   1.000
_cell.length_b   1.000
_cell.length_c   1.000
_cell.angle_alpha   90.00
_cell.angle_beta   90.00
_cell.angle_gamma   90.00
#
_symmetry.space_group_name_H-M   'P 1'
#
loop_
_entity.id
_entity.type
_entity.pdbx_description
1 polymer ?
#
loop_
_entity_poly.entity_id
_entity_poly.type
_entity_poly.pdbx_seq_one_letter_code
_entity_poly.pdbx_strand_id
1 'polypeptide(L)'
;MGCPRAAGAKYLGLTPEELEAEAARDETLAKELLRAEGTAVLLHMGNVRKAANDEKNWRTSVWWLEQQARLDKATGPAGPSLQEAVREALERFAELIVNEIPDVERRQRVLTQLINITTECTGAIGQSQVIDVEPTLLTASHAAGAMGEIAGGEEAGE
;
A
#
# COMPACT_ATOMS: atom_id res chain seq x y z
N MET A 1 21.90 -29.38 -1.54
CA MET A 1 22.28 -28.23 -2.40
C MET A 1 21.02 -27.81 -3.12
N GLY A 2 20.40 -26.68 -2.78
CA GLY A 2 19.34 -26.14 -3.64
C GLY A 2 19.98 -25.27 -4.72
N CYS A 3 19.36 -25.26 -5.89
CA CYS A 3 19.77 -24.44 -7.01
C CYS A 3 18.67 -23.41 -7.31
N PRO A 4 19.00 -22.29 -7.97
CA PRO A 4 17.98 -21.37 -8.46
C PRO A 4 16.99 -22.10 -9.37
N ARG A 5 15.72 -21.68 -9.34
CA ARG A 5 14.61 -22.32 -10.07
C ARG A 5 14.91 -22.50 -11.57
N ALA A 6 15.57 -21.52 -12.20
CA ALA A 6 16.02 -21.60 -13.59
C ALA A 6 17.06 -22.71 -13.86
N ALA A 7 17.97 -22.96 -12.91
CA ALA A 7 18.92 -24.05 -13.01
C ALA A 7 18.24 -25.41 -12.81
N GLY A 8 17.25 -25.48 -11.92
CA GLY A 8 16.39 -26.65 -11.75
C GLY A 8 15.59 -26.98 -13.01
N ALA A 9 14.95 -25.98 -13.62
CA ALA A 9 14.22 -26.13 -14.88
C ALA A 9 15.13 -26.67 -15.99
N LYS A 10 16.31 -26.06 -16.19
CA LYS A 10 17.30 -26.52 -17.16
C LYS A 10 17.74 -27.96 -16.91
N TYR A 11 17.93 -28.36 -15.65
CA TYR A 11 18.30 -29.73 -15.28
C TYR A 11 17.21 -30.75 -15.65
N LEU A 12 15.94 -30.35 -15.51
CA LEU A 12 14.77 -31.15 -15.88
C LEU A 12 14.45 -31.11 -17.39
N GLY A 13 15.20 -30.32 -18.18
CA GLY A 13 14.92 -30.12 -19.61
C GLY A 13 13.69 -29.25 -19.88
N LEU A 14 13.27 -28.44 -18.90
CA LEU A 14 12.13 -27.53 -18.97
C LEU A 14 12.58 -26.07 -19.06
N THR A 15 11.71 -25.20 -19.57
CA THR A 15 11.85 -23.76 -19.35
C THR A 15 11.36 -23.38 -17.94
N PRO A 16 11.79 -22.23 -17.39
CA PRO A 16 11.29 -21.74 -16.11
C PRO A 16 9.75 -21.59 -16.09
N GLU A 17 9.17 -21.13 -17.19
CA GLU A 17 7.73 -20.93 -17.33
C GLU A 17 6.96 -22.26 -17.33
N GLU A 18 7.51 -23.30 -17.95
CA GLU A 18 6.94 -24.65 -17.93
C GLU A 18 7.00 -25.26 -16.52
N LEU A 19 8.10 -25.06 -15.81
CA LEU A 19 8.23 -25.51 -14.42
C LEU A 19 7.26 -24.78 -13.49
N GLU A 20 7.05 -23.48 -13.69
CA GLU A 20 6.05 -22.69 -12.94
C GLU A 20 4.62 -23.14 -13.25
N ALA A 21 4.31 -23.38 -14.52
CA ALA A 21 3.01 -23.90 -14.93
C ALA A 21 2.74 -25.28 -14.31
N GLU A 22 3.76 -26.13 -14.19
CA GLU A 22 3.63 -27.45 -13.57
C GLU A 22 3.48 -27.36 -12.04
N ALA A 23 4.27 -26.50 -11.38
CA ALA A 23 4.10 -26.23 -9.96
C ALA A 23 2.74 -25.61 -9.62
N ALA A 24 2.14 -24.85 -10.54
CA ALA A 24 0.78 -24.33 -10.36
C ALA A 24 -0.30 -25.42 -10.44
N ARG A 25 -0.04 -26.53 -11.13
CA ARG A 25 -0.97 -27.67 -11.25
C ARG A 25 -0.79 -28.71 -10.15
N ASP A 26 0.45 -28.92 -9.70
CA ASP A 26 0.80 -29.88 -8.65
C ASP A 26 1.25 -29.16 -7.36
N GLU A 27 0.35 -29.14 -6.37
CA GLU A 27 0.60 -28.50 -5.07
C GLU A 27 1.73 -29.21 -4.28
N THR A 28 1.92 -30.52 -4.48
CA THR A 28 2.99 -31.27 -3.84
C THR A 28 4.33 -30.82 -4.40
N LEU A 29 4.45 -30.76 -5.73
CA LEU A 29 5.64 -30.25 -6.41
C LEU A 29 5.97 -28.82 -5.95
N ALA A 30 4.96 -27.94 -5.87
CA ALA A 30 5.16 -26.56 -5.39
C ALA A 30 5.74 -26.51 -3.97
N LYS A 31 5.22 -27.33 -3.05
CA LYS A 31 5.70 -27.41 -1.66
C LYS A 31 7.13 -27.95 -1.60
N GLU A 32 7.44 -28.99 -2.36
CA GLU A 32 8.78 -29.57 -2.41
C GLU A 32 9.80 -28.60 -2.99
N LEU A 33 9.43 -27.88 -4.06
CA LEU A 33 10.25 -26.86 -4.69
C LEU A 33 10.55 -25.73 -3.70
N LEU A 34 9.53 -25.19 -3.04
CA LEU A 34 9.69 -24.14 -2.02
C LEU A 34 10.55 -24.62 -0.85
N ARG A 35 10.35 -25.86 -0.40
CA ARG A 35 11.15 -26.47 0.67
C ARG A 35 12.60 -26.63 0.25
N ALA A 36 12.88 -27.06 -0.97
CA ALA A 36 14.23 -27.23 -1.49
C ALA A 36 14.98 -25.89 -1.58
N GLU A 37 14.31 -24.85 -2.07
CA GLU A 37 14.83 -23.48 -2.13
C GLU A 37 15.11 -22.94 -0.72
N GLY A 38 14.14 -23.03 0.19
CA GLY A 38 14.28 -22.59 1.57
C GLY A 38 15.39 -23.34 2.32
N THR A 39 15.53 -24.65 2.10
CA THR A 39 16.57 -25.46 2.73
C THR A 39 17.98 -24.99 2.34
N ALA A 40 18.18 -24.60 1.07
CA ALA A 40 19.47 -24.10 0.62
C ALA A 40 19.84 -22.76 1.26
N VAL A 41 18.87 -21.86 1.37
CA VAL A 41 19.03 -20.58 2.06
C VAL A 41 19.37 -20.80 3.52
N LEU A 42 18.62 -21.66 4.22
CA LEU A 42 18.86 -21.98 5.64
C LEU A 42 20.25 -22.59 5.88
N LEU A 43 20.70 -23.50 5.00
CA LEU A 43 22.05 -24.07 5.06
C LEU A 43 23.11 -23.00 4.87
N HIS A 44 22.93 -22.10 3.90
CA HIS A 44 23.86 -21.00 3.66
C HIS A 44 23.94 -20.05 4.86
N MET A 45 22.80 -19.66 5.43
CA MET A 45 22.73 -18.85 6.66
C MET A 45 23.41 -19.56 7.83
N GLY A 46 23.24 -20.88 7.96
CA GLY A 46 23.94 -21.68 8.96
C GLY A 46 25.47 -21.65 8.80
N ASN A 47 25.96 -21.69 7.55
CA ASN A 47 27.40 -21.58 7.27
C ASN A 47 27.95 -20.19 7.56
N VAL A 48 27.22 -19.13 7.18
CA VAL A 48 27.56 -17.74 7.52
C VAL A 48 27.64 -17.57 9.03
N ARG A 49 26.64 -18.07 9.78
CA ARG A 49 26.63 -18.02 11.25
C ARG A 49 27.83 -18.73 11.86
N LYS A 50 28.17 -19.93 11.36
CA LYS A 50 29.35 -20.67 11.83
C LYS A 50 30.65 -19.91 11.56
N ALA A 51 30.79 -19.35 10.36
CA ALA A 51 31.95 -18.54 9.99
C ALA A 51 32.04 -17.26 10.83
N ALA A 52 30.90 -16.60 11.11
CA ALA A 52 30.84 -15.39 11.93
C ALA A 52 31.28 -15.59 13.39
N ASN A 53 31.28 -16.84 13.88
CA ASN A 53 31.77 -17.18 15.22
C ASN A 53 33.29 -17.40 15.27
N ASP A 54 33.97 -17.49 14.11
CA ASP A 54 35.43 -17.56 14.05
C ASP A 54 35.99 -16.13 13.98
N GLU A 55 36.84 -15.78 14.95
CA GLU A 55 37.45 -14.45 15.09
C GLU A 55 38.22 -14.03 13.81
N LYS A 56 38.76 -14.99 13.06
CA LYS A 56 39.47 -14.72 11.79
C LYS A 56 38.54 -14.25 10.67
N ASN A 57 37.25 -14.51 10.78
CA ASN A 57 36.23 -14.24 9.77
C ASN A 57 35.30 -13.07 10.16
N TRP A 58 35.81 -12.09 10.92
CA TRP A 58 35.03 -10.94 11.40
C TRP A 58 34.24 -10.19 10.32
N ARG A 59 34.74 -10.17 9.07
CA ARG A 59 34.03 -9.55 7.91
C ARG A 59 32.71 -10.23 7.60
N THR A 60 32.61 -11.54 7.81
CA THR A 60 31.37 -12.30 7.64
C THR A 60 30.34 -11.89 8.69
N SER A 61 30.78 -11.65 9.92
CA SER A 61 29.93 -11.15 11.01
C SER A 61 29.43 -9.73 10.73
N VAL A 62 30.30 -8.85 10.23
CA VAL A 62 29.92 -7.49 9.81
C VAL A 62 28.91 -7.52 8.67
N TRP A 63 29.18 -8.29 7.61
CA TRP A 63 28.24 -8.45 6.50
C TRP A 63 26.87 -8.97 6.97
N TRP A 64 26.86 -9.96 7.87
CA TRP A 64 25.62 -10.50 8.43
C TRP A 64 24.82 -9.44 9.19
N LEU A 65 25.48 -8.66 10.06
CA LEU A 65 24.84 -7.58 10.81
C LEU A 65 24.32 -6.47 9.89
N GLU A 66 25.04 -6.12 8.82
CA GLU A 66 24.58 -5.17 7.81
C GLU A 66 23.31 -5.67 7.10
N GLN A 67 23.27 -6.95 6.73
CA GLN A 67 22.09 -7.53 6.12
C GLN A 67 20.89 -7.55 7.06
N GLN A 68 21.11 -7.87 8.34
CA GLN A 68 20.06 -7.82 9.35
C GLN A 68 19.56 -6.38 9.55
N ALA A 69 20.45 -5.40 9.68
CA ALA A 69 20.06 -3.99 9.77
C ALA A 69 19.31 -3.49 8.51
N ARG A 70 19.67 -3.97 7.31
CA ARG A 70 18.93 -3.67 6.08
C ARG A 70 17.53 -4.27 6.09
N LEU A 71 17.40 -5.52 6.55
CA LEU A 71 16.11 -6.17 6.71
C LEU A 71 15.28 -5.45 7.78
N ASP A 72 15.84 -5.12 8.93
CA ASP A 72 15.15 -4.39 9.99
C ASP A 72 14.72 -2.99 9.53
N LYS A 73 15.50 -2.31 8.69
CA LYS A 73 15.10 -1.05 8.04
C LYS A 73 13.99 -1.25 7.01
N ALA A 74 14.05 -2.33 6.24
CA ALA A 74 12.99 -2.70 5.30
C ALA A 74 11.71 -3.17 6.03
N THR A 75 11.85 -3.67 7.26
CA THR A 75 10.78 -4.19 8.12
C THR A 75 10.54 -3.28 9.32
N GLY A 76 10.90 -1.99 9.22
CA GLY A 76 10.67 -0.99 10.27
C GLY A 76 9.18 -0.93 10.66
N PRO A 77 8.82 -0.28 11.80
CA PRO A 77 7.44 -0.24 12.28
C PRO A 77 6.55 0.13 11.11
N ALA A 78 5.65 -0.79 10.74
CA ALA A 78 4.95 -0.78 9.46
C ALA A 78 4.45 0.63 9.16
N GLY A 79 5.22 1.35 8.34
CA GLY A 79 4.73 2.58 7.76
C GLY A 79 3.48 2.25 6.97
N PRO A 80 2.61 3.24 6.69
CA PRO A 80 1.49 2.98 5.80
C PRO A 80 2.02 2.28 4.55
N SER A 81 1.41 1.14 4.22
CA SER A 81 1.72 0.43 3.00
C SER A 81 1.70 1.42 1.82
N LEU A 82 2.41 1.12 0.74
CA LEU A 82 2.42 2.01 -0.43
C LEU A 82 1.00 2.38 -0.88
N GLN A 83 0.05 1.44 -0.76
CA GLN A 83 -1.37 1.66 -1.04
C GLN A 83 -2.01 2.66 -0.07
N GLU A 84 -1.77 2.52 1.23
CA GLU A 84 -2.28 3.45 2.25
C GLU A 84 -1.67 4.85 2.10
N ALA A 85 -0.37 4.94 1.82
CA ALA A 85 0.32 6.22 1.60
C ALA A 85 -0.19 6.93 0.33
N VAL A 86 -0.45 6.18 -0.74
CA VAL A 86 -1.04 6.73 -1.99
C VAL A 86 -2.47 7.19 -1.74
N ARG A 87 -3.28 6.40 -1.01
CA ARG A 87 -4.65 6.79 -0.64
C ARG A 87 -4.67 8.07 0.19
N GLU A 88 -3.83 8.16 1.22
CA GLU A 88 -3.74 9.34 2.09
C GLU A 88 -3.30 10.58 1.30
N ALA A 89 -2.36 10.44 0.36
CA ALA A 89 -1.95 11.56 -0.50
C ALA A 89 -3.10 12.03 -1.40
N LEU A 90 -3.87 11.10 -1.97
CA LEU A 90 -5.02 11.42 -2.83
C LEU A 90 -6.16 12.09 -2.06
N GLU A 91 -6.44 11.65 -0.83
CA GLU A 91 -7.42 12.30 0.05
C GLU A 91 -7.05 13.76 0.32
N ARG A 92 -5.78 14.03 0.62
CA ARG A 92 -5.27 15.41 0.80
C ARG A 92 -5.37 16.24 -0.48
N PHE A 93 -5.10 15.65 -1.64
CA PHE A 93 -5.28 16.35 -2.92
C PHE A 93 -6.76 16.68 -3.18
N ALA A 94 -7.67 15.74 -2.91
CA ALA A 94 -9.10 15.96 -3.07
C ALA A 94 -9.61 17.09 -2.16
N GLU A 95 -9.15 17.13 -0.90
CA GLU A 95 -9.50 18.19 0.04
C GLU A 95 -9.00 19.57 -0.42
N LEU A 96 -7.75 19.67 -0.88
CA LEU A 96 -7.21 20.92 -1.45
C LEU A 96 -8.01 21.39 -2.67
N ILE A 97 -8.39 20.47 -3.55
CA ILE A 97 -9.17 20.80 -4.75
C ILE A 97 -10.59 21.27 -4.38
N VAL A 98 -11.21 20.66 -3.36
CA VAL A 98 -12.52 21.08 -2.87
C VAL A 98 -12.48 22.50 -2.31
N ASN A 99 -11.42 22.81 -1.57
CA ASN A 99 -11.24 24.12 -0.94
C ASN A 99 -10.95 25.23 -1.96
N GLU A 100 -10.24 24.94 -3.05
CA GLU A 100 -9.85 25.96 -4.03
C GLU A 100 -10.79 26.14 -5.23
N ILE A 101 -11.74 25.22 -5.43
CA ILE A 101 -12.70 25.32 -6.53
C ILE A 101 -14.09 25.76 -5.99
N PRO A 102 -14.47 27.04 -6.14
CA PRO A 102 -15.77 27.54 -5.69
C PRO A 102 -16.93 27.04 -6.56
N ASP A 103 -16.68 26.68 -7.82
CA ASP A 103 -17.68 26.12 -8.74
C ASP A 103 -17.94 24.63 -8.45
N VAL A 104 -19.14 24.35 -7.96
CA VAL A 104 -19.60 23.02 -7.54
C VAL A 104 -19.53 22.00 -8.69
N GLU A 105 -19.89 22.39 -9.90
CA GLU A 105 -19.88 21.47 -11.04
C GLU A 105 -18.46 21.10 -11.46
N ARG A 106 -17.55 22.08 -11.49
CA ARG A 106 -16.14 21.85 -11.84
C ARG A 106 -15.44 21.03 -10.77
N ARG A 107 -15.75 21.25 -9.50
CA ARG A 107 -15.26 20.43 -8.38
C ARG A 107 -15.69 18.97 -8.52
N GLN A 108 -16.97 18.73 -8.80
CA GLN A 108 -17.49 17.37 -8.95
C GLN A 108 -16.81 16.63 -10.12
N ARG A 109 -16.63 17.31 -11.26
CA ARG A 109 -15.93 16.74 -12.43
C ARG A 109 -14.50 16.31 -12.10
N VAL A 110 -13.76 17.11 -11.33
CA VAL A 110 -12.37 16.80 -10.96
C VAL A 110 -12.30 15.65 -9.97
N LEU A 111 -13.19 15.61 -8.97
CA LEU A 111 -13.24 14.50 -8.00
C LEU A 111 -13.58 13.17 -8.67
N THR A 112 -14.55 13.16 -9.58
CA THR A 112 -14.90 11.94 -10.34
C THR A 112 -13.71 11.44 -11.17
N GLN A 113 -12.94 12.32 -11.80
CA GLN A 113 -11.74 11.93 -12.55
C GLN A 113 -10.65 11.34 -11.65
N LEU A 114 -10.42 11.93 -10.47
CA LEU A 114 -9.46 11.41 -9.49
C LEU A 114 -9.85 10.02 -8.98
N ILE A 115 -11.14 9.81 -8.70
CA ILE A 115 -11.64 8.50 -8.27
C ILE A 115 -11.42 7.45 -9.36
N ASN A 116 -11.75 7.76 -10.61
CA ASN A 116 -11.57 6.83 -11.74
C ASN A 116 -10.09 6.45 -11.95
N ILE A 117 -9.18 7.42 -11.90
CA ILE A 117 -7.73 7.15 -11.99
C ILE A 117 -7.29 6.25 -10.83
N THR A 118 -7.83 6.48 -9.64
CA THR A 118 -7.51 5.69 -8.45
C THR A 118 -8.00 4.25 -8.58
N THR A 119 -9.21 4.00 -9.09
CA THR A 119 -9.74 2.65 -9.33
C THR A 119 -8.96 1.92 -10.43
N GLU A 120 -8.51 2.63 -11.47
CA GLU A 120 -7.63 2.06 -12.50
C GLU A 120 -6.26 1.67 -11.94
N CYS A 121 -5.64 2.54 -11.13
CA CYS A 121 -4.32 2.29 -10.54
C CYS A 121 -4.33 1.24 -9.41
N THR A 122 -5.43 1.11 -8.67
CA THR A 122 -5.57 0.09 -7.61
C THR A 122 -5.97 -1.28 -8.15
N GLY A 123 -6.32 -1.36 -9.45
CA GLY A 123 -6.43 -2.61 -10.19
C GLY A 123 -7.50 -3.54 -9.65
N ALA A 124 -8.77 -3.33 -10.02
CA ALA A 124 -9.80 -4.37 -10.15
C ALA A 124 -9.67 -5.59 -9.21
N ILE A 125 -9.61 -5.39 -7.88
CA ILE A 125 -9.92 -6.46 -6.93
C ILE A 125 -11.43 -6.39 -6.70
N GLY A 126 -12.17 -7.08 -7.57
CA GLY A 126 -13.54 -7.50 -7.31
C GLY A 126 -14.61 -6.41 -7.26
N GLN A 127 -15.38 -6.32 -8.34
CA GLN A 127 -16.72 -5.73 -8.43
C GLN A 127 -16.83 -4.20 -8.30
N SER A 128 -17.09 -3.60 -9.47
CA SER A 128 -17.71 -2.30 -9.66
C SER A 128 -18.94 -2.13 -8.77
N GLN A 129 -18.78 -1.47 -7.61
CA GLN A 129 -19.87 -0.76 -6.97
C GLN A 129 -19.71 0.72 -7.32
N VAL A 130 -20.62 1.20 -8.16
CA VAL A 130 -20.89 2.62 -8.31
C VAL A 130 -21.27 3.10 -6.90
N ILE A 131 -20.39 3.85 -6.24
CA ILE A 131 -20.76 4.55 -5.01
C ILE A 131 -21.65 5.69 -5.47
N ASP A 132 -22.96 5.48 -5.35
CA ASP A 132 -23.95 6.55 -5.46
C ASP A 132 -23.73 7.46 -4.26
N VAL A 133 -23.00 8.55 -4.47
CA VAL A 133 -22.80 9.57 -3.43
C VAL A 133 -24.10 10.36 -3.36
N GLU A 134 -25.02 9.91 -2.51
CA GLU A 134 -26.24 10.66 -2.21
C GLU A 134 -25.88 12.09 -1.71
N PRO A 135 -26.50 13.14 -2.27
CA PRO A 135 -26.18 14.53 -1.96
C PRO A 135 -26.93 15.04 -0.71
N THR A 136 -27.00 14.27 0.37
CA THR A 136 -27.99 14.53 1.45
C THR A 136 -27.40 15.12 2.75
N LEU A 137 -26.15 15.59 2.78
CA LEU A 137 -25.54 16.16 4.00
C LEU A 137 -25.05 17.61 3.92
N LEU A 138 -25.54 18.43 2.98
CA LEU A 138 -25.14 19.85 2.88
C LEU A 138 -26.26 20.89 3.07
N THR A 139 -27.43 20.52 3.58
CA THR A 139 -28.53 21.47 3.85
C THR A 139 -29.07 21.43 5.27
N ALA A 140 -28.20 21.32 6.28
CA ALA A 140 -28.58 21.54 7.68
C ALA A 140 -27.45 22.18 8.50
N SER A 141 -26.84 23.27 8.01
CA SER A 141 -25.99 24.12 8.85
C SER A 141 -25.96 25.59 8.38
N HIS A 142 -27.09 26.10 7.87
CA HIS A 142 -27.19 27.52 7.52
C HIS A 142 -28.61 28.10 7.69
N ALA A 143 -29.30 27.71 8.76
CA ALA A 143 -30.58 28.32 9.14
C ALA A 143 -30.70 28.48 10.67
N ALA A 144 -29.75 29.22 11.26
CA ALA A 144 -29.90 29.76 12.62
C ALA A 144 -29.02 31.00 12.77
N GLY A 145 -29.36 32.07 12.05
CA GLY A 145 -28.66 33.35 12.21
C GLY A 145 -29.01 34.35 11.14
N ALA A 146 -30.21 34.94 11.22
CA ALA A 146 -30.54 36.30 10.75
C ALA A 146 -32.06 36.47 10.64
N MET A 147 -32.71 36.94 11.72
CA MET A 147 -33.91 37.82 11.75
C MET A 147 -34.10 38.17 13.24
N GLY A 148 -34.20 39.41 13.69
CA GLY A 148 -34.45 40.64 12.96
C GLY A 148 -34.04 41.88 13.74
N GLU A 149 -34.13 42.95 12.98
CA GLU A 149 -33.54 44.26 13.11
C GLU A 149 -34.63 45.27 13.56
N ILE A 150 -34.27 46.14 14.52
CA ILE A 150 -34.64 47.57 14.69
C ILE A 150 -36.13 47.99 14.75
N ALA A 151 -36.51 48.59 15.90
CA ALA A 151 -37.31 49.82 16.07
C ALA A 151 -37.27 50.18 17.58
N GLY A 152 -37.12 51.40 18.09
CA GLY A 152 -37.21 52.77 17.59
C GLY A 152 -37.89 53.63 18.68
N GLY A 153 -37.34 54.82 19.00
CA GLY A 153 -37.99 55.95 19.71
C GLY A 153 -38.30 55.77 21.21
N GLU A 154 -37.83 56.61 22.15
CA GLU A 154 -38.14 58.04 22.41
C GLU A 154 -39.18 58.23 23.53
N GLU A 155 -39.01 59.32 24.31
CA GLU A 155 -39.78 59.84 25.47
C GLU A 155 -39.50 59.24 26.86
N ALA A 156 -39.55 59.95 27.99
CA ALA A 156 -39.45 61.36 28.42
C ALA A 156 -39.76 61.36 29.94
N GLY A 157 -39.15 62.26 30.74
CA GLY A 157 -39.57 62.65 32.10
C GLY A 157 -39.34 61.61 33.21
N GLU A 158 -39.01 61.94 34.46
CA GLU A 158 -39.00 63.19 35.22
C GLU A 158 -38.04 63.01 36.41
#